data_AF-A0A200I3L6-F1
#
_entry.id   AF-A0A200I3L6-F1
#
_cell.length_a   1.000
_cell.length_b   1.000
_cell.length_c   1.000
_cell.angle_alpha   90.00
_cell.angle_beta   90.00
_cell.angle_gamma   90.00
#
_symmetry.space_group_name_H-M   'P 1'
#
loop_
_entity.id
_entity.type
_entity.pdbx_description
1 polymer ?
#
loop_
_entity_poly.entity_id
_entity_poly.type
_entity_poly.pdbx_seq_one_letter_code
_entity_poly.pdbx_strand_id
1 'polypeptide(L)'
;MTKDSKLEVQEKEVMHFSESSIPREDIDYTAVNEEMNIQTVYDETKQKDHQKILSLIQAAEDELADLKLRRVIMEANLEKLLSLFHHHVLDEHKISALAKQILIEYISYELLRPLSAIDLQKGDSFNRWYTKHFQVIHRLDEQNRLIFEFQLNVLNPSMNAAFIPLLAFDLLSKEVEIFDHHMASFIRLWYEDHILSRNQLALFNHDLNQLLFYAKKLGFTVEQSLLDNAYELIVNFTSQRKVSELIIDRIFIKLMSVKEYDFELVEQQAFEILLDHQQKVKFYLDENQFAQITIDSAQQRRSILDFLTSYPFLVPLLIGSE
;
A
#
# COMPACT_ATOMS: atom_id res chain seq x y z
N MET A 1 -10.06 -33.07 43.39
CA MET A 1 -11.47 -32.63 43.56
C MET A 1 -11.96 -32.15 42.21
N THR A 2 -12.66 -33.03 41.52
CA THR A 2 -13.33 -32.87 40.23
C THR A 2 -14.55 -31.96 40.39
N LYS A 3 -14.76 -31.03 39.45
CA LYS A 3 -16.06 -30.38 39.25
C LYS A 3 -16.39 -30.44 37.77
N ASP A 4 -17.16 -31.48 37.43
CA ASP A 4 -17.89 -31.64 36.18
C ASP A 4 -18.87 -30.47 36.00
N SER A 5 -18.74 -29.77 34.88
CA SER A 5 -19.76 -28.86 34.37
C SER A 5 -20.82 -29.69 33.64
N LYS A 6 -21.96 -29.93 34.30
CA LYS A 6 -23.14 -30.56 33.70
C LYS A 6 -23.66 -29.72 32.53
N LEU A 7 -23.64 -30.29 31.34
CA LEU A 7 -24.42 -29.85 30.18
C LEU A 7 -25.90 -30.14 30.46
N GLU A 8 -26.74 -29.10 30.51
CA GLU A 8 -28.19 -29.24 30.47
C GLU A 8 -28.62 -29.56 29.04
N VAL A 9 -29.01 -30.80 28.81
CA VAL A 9 -29.72 -31.22 27.60
C VAL A 9 -31.19 -30.96 27.84
N GLN A 10 -31.78 -30.01 27.11
CA GLN A 10 -33.23 -29.85 27.07
C GLN A 10 -33.82 -30.97 26.22
N GLU A 11 -34.57 -31.88 26.85
CA GLU A 11 -35.39 -32.88 26.15
C GLU A 11 -36.46 -32.16 25.32
N LYS A 12 -36.50 -32.45 24.03
CA LYS A 12 -37.60 -32.02 23.14
C LYS A 12 -38.85 -32.85 23.45
N GLU A 13 -39.96 -32.16 23.66
CA GLU A 13 -41.30 -32.74 23.72
C GLU A 13 -41.59 -33.60 22.47
N VAL A 14 -41.89 -34.88 22.69
CA VAL A 14 -42.39 -35.78 21.66
C VAL A 14 -43.91 -35.72 21.67
N MET A 15 -44.51 -35.12 20.64
CA MET A 15 -45.97 -35.19 20.45
C MET A 15 -46.38 -36.61 20.10
N HIS A 16 -47.15 -37.25 20.98
CA HIS A 16 -47.86 -38.49 20.69
C HIS A 16 -49.19 -38.16 20.00
N PHE A 17 -49.36 -38.62 18.77
CA PHE A 17 -50.67 -38.63 18.11
C PHE A 17 -51.43 -39.90 18.52
N SER A 18 -52.58 -39.73 19.17
CA SER A 18 -53.48 -40.82 19.51
C SER A 18 -54.24 -41.28 18.27
N GLU A 19 -54.08 -42.54 17.87
CA GLU A 19 -54.89 -43.18 16.84
C GLU A 19 -56.32 -43.41 17.37
N SER A 20 -57.27 -42.59 16.92
CA SER A 20 -58.69 -42.91 17.01
C SER A 20 -59.13 -43.65 15.75
N SER A 21 -59.56 -44.89 15.94
CA SER A 21 -60.07 -45.84 14.96
C SER A 21 -61.28 -45.30 14.17
N ILE A 22 -61.21 -45.34 12.83
CA ILE A 22 -62.31 -45.02 11.91
C ILE A 22 -62.83 -46.33 11.27
N PRO A 23 -64.16 -46.56 11.16
CA PRO A 23 -64.73 -47.74 10.51
C PRO A 23 -64.61 -47.67 8.98
N ARG A 24 -64.45 -48.84 8.34
CA ARG A 24 -64.36 -49.00 6.88
C ARG A 24 -65.72 -48.74 6.20
N GLU A 25 -65.74 -47.82 5.24
CA GLU A 25 -66.74 -47.79 4.15
C GLU A 25 -66.08 -47.37 2.82
N ASP A 26 -66.48 -48.12 1.78
CA ASP A 26 -66.35 -48.03 0.33
C ASP A 26 -65.33 -47.07 -0.32
N ILE A 27 -64.45 -47.66 -1.15
CA ILE A 27 -63.39 -46.98 -1.91
C ILE A 27 -64.03 -46.11 -3.00
N ASP A 28 -64.03 -44.80 -2.75
CA ASP A 28 -64.24 -43.77 -3.75
C ASP A 28 -62.97 -43.59 -4.60
N TYR A 29 -63.05 -43.85 -5.90
CA TYR A 29 -61.90 -43.76 -6.81
C TYR A 29 -61.42 -42.32 -7.05
N THR A 30 -62.15 -41.30 -6.58
CA THR A 30 -61.68 -39.91 -6.53
C THR A 30 -60.71 -39.64 -5.37
N ALA A 31 -60.87 -40.31 -4.22
CA ALA A 31 -59.98 -40.17 -3.07
C ALA A 31 -58.57 -40.74 -3.34
N VAL A 32 -58.47 -41.81 -4.14
CA VAL A 32 -57.17 -42.42 -4.51
C VAL A 32 -56.33 -41.50 -5.40
N ASN A 33 -56.96 -40.71 -6.26
CA ASN A 33 -56.26 -39.70 -7.08
C ASN A 33 -55.86 -38.47 -6.26
N GLU A 34 -56.66 -38.05 -5.28
CA GLU A 34 -56.29 -36.98 -4.35
C GLU A 34 -55.17 -37.42 -3.40
N GLU A 35 -55.21 -38.66 -2.86
CA GLU A 35 -54.13 -39.23 -2.03
C GLU A 35 -52.82 -39.43 -2.82
N MET A 36 -52.87 -39.94 -4.06
CA MET A 36 -51.68 -39.98 -4.93
C MET A 36 -51.14 -38.58 -5.23
N ASN A 37 -52.00 -37.60 -5.47
CA ASN A 37 -51.59 -36.23 -5.75
C ASN A 37 -50.97 -35.59 -4.49
N ILE A 38 -51.55 -35.78 -3.31
CA ILE A 38 -51.01 -35.32 -2.02
C ILE A 38 -49.67 -36.01 -1.71
N GLN A 39 -49.55 -37.31 -1.95
CA GLN A 39 -48.30 -38.06 -1.74
C GLN A 39 -47.20 -37.59 -2.69
N THR A 40 -47.53 -37.34 -3.97
CA THR A 40 -46.59 -36.81 -4.97
C THR A 40 -46.15 -35.39 -4.61
N VAL A 41 -47.07 -34.52 -4.18
CA VAL A 41 -46.76 -33.16 -3.71
C VAL A 41 -45.92 -33.19 -2.44
N TYR A 42 -46.20 -34.11 -1.50
CA TYR A 42 -45.43 -34.29 -0.28
C TYR A 42 -44.00 -34.76 -0.58
N ASP A 43 -43.83 -35.74 -1.47
CA ASP A 43 -42.52 -36.27 -1.86
C ASP A 43 -41.70 -35.21 -2.63
N GLU A 44 -42.32 -34.44 -3.51
CA GLU A 44 -41.68 -33.28 -4.16
C GLU A 44 -41.28 -32.19 -3.16
N THR A 45 -42.15 -31.87 -2.19
CA THR A 45 -41.86 -30.88 -1.14
C THR A 45 -40.71 -31.35 -0.25
N LYS A 46 -40.71 -32.62 0.17
CA LYS A 46 -39.63 -33.24 0.94
C LYS A 46 -38.31 -33.23 0.17
N GLN A 47 -38.34 -33.50 -1.14
CA GLN A 47 -37.14 -33.43 -1.98
C GLN A 47 -36.60 -31.99 -2.08
N LYS A 48 -37.49 -31.00 -2.27
CA LYS A 48 -37.12 -29.57 -2.26
C LYS A 48 -36.53 -29.14 -0.92
N ASP A 49 -37.14 -29.55 0.19
CA ASP A 49 -36.65 -29.26 1.55
C ASP A 49 -35.29 -29.92 1.80
N HIS A 50 -35.09 -31.17 1.38
CA HIS A 50 -33.80 -31.83 1.47
C HIS A 50 -32.71 -31.09 0.68
N GLN A 51 -32.99 -30.70 -0.57
CA GLN A 51 -32.05 -29.91 -1.38
C GLN A 51 -31.74 -28.55 -0.76
N LYS A 52 -32.76 -27.91 -0.15
CA LYS A 52 -32.58 -26.67 0.60
C LYS A 52 -31.70 -26.86 1.83
N ILE A 53 -31.86 -27.95 2.58
CA ILE A 53 -30.99 -28.25 3.73
C ILE A 53 -29.55 -28.48 3.25
N LEU A 54 -29.35 -29.25 2.18
CA LEU A 54 -28.02 -29.48 1.62
C LEU A 54 -27.35 -28.18 1.17
N SER A 55 -28.09 -27.24 0.55
CA SER A 55 -27.52 -25.95 0.17
C SER A 55 -27.18 -25.07 1.37
N LEU A 56 -27.97 -25.11 2.44
CA LEU A 56 -27.66 -24.42 3.70
C LEU A 56 -26.42 -25.00 4.38
N ILE A 57 -26.24 -26.32 4.36
CA ILE A 57 -25.04 -26.99 4.88
C ILE A 57 -23.81 -26.55 4.09
N GLN A 58 -23.86 -26.61 2.75
CA GLN A 58 -22.75 -26.20 1.90
C GLN A 58 -22.38 -24.73 2.14
N ALA A 59 -23.36 -23.84 2.27
CA ALA A 59 -23.12 -22.43 2.57
C ALA A 59 -22.42 -22.23 3.93
N ALA A 60 -22.83 -22.98 4.95
CA ALA A 60 -22.21 -22.95 6.27
C ALA A 60 -20.78 -23.54 6.26
N GLU A 61 -20.53 -24.58 5.48
CA GLU A 61 -19.20 -25.16 5.29
C GLU A 61 -18.25 -24.19 4.59
N ASP A 62 -18.72 -23.51 3.54
CA ASP A 62 -17.97 -22.47 2.82
C ASP A 62 -17.63 -21.29 3.74
N GLU A 63 -18.60 -20.83 4.56
CA GLU A 63 -18.39 -19.77 5.54
C GLU A 63 -17.38 -20.18 6.62
N LEU A 64 -17.47 -21.41 7.14
CA LEU A 64 -16.53 -21.93 8.11
C LEU A 64 -15.11 -22.05 7.54
N ALA A 65 -14.98 -22.51 6.29
CA ALA A 65 -13.70 -22.59 5.61
C ALA A 65 -13.06 -21.20 5.46
N ASP A 66 -13.86 -20.20 5.10
CA ASP A 66 -13.42 -18.82 4.99
C ASP A 66 -13.00 -18.21 6.35
N LEU A 67 -13.76 -18.47 7.42
CA LEU A 67 -13.38 -18.06 8.78
C LEU A 67 -12.06 -18.70 9.23
N LYS A 68 -11.86 -19.99 8.95
CA LYS A 68 -10.61 -20.69 9.24
C LYS A 68 -9.43 -20.06 8.48
N LEU A 69 -9.61 -19.71 7.21
CA LEU A 69 -8.58 -19.07 6.42
C LEU A 69 -8.24 -17.68 6.96
N ARG A 70 -9.25 -16.85 7.27
CA ARG A 70 -9.04 -15.53 7.89
C ARG A 70 -8.28 -15.63 9.20
N ARG A 71 -8.61 -16.61 10.05
CA ARG A 71 -7.85 -16.90 11.27
C ARG A 71 -6.38 -17.22 10.97
N VAL A 72 -6.12 -18.10 10.00
CA VAL A 72 -4.74 -18.45 9.61
C VAL A 72 -3.97 -17.23 9.11
N ILE A 73 -4.61 -16.33 8.36
CA ILE A 73 -3.99 -15.07 7.91
C ILE A 73 -3.60 -14.20 9.12
N MET A 74 -4.49 -14.05 10.10
CA MET A 74 -4.24 -13.22 11.29
C MET A 74 -3.10 -13.75 12.18
N GLU A 75 -2.91 -15.08 12.20
CA GLU A 75 -1.89 -15.75 12.99
C GLU A 75 -0.55 -15.93 12.22
N ALA A 76 -0.53 -15.63 10.92
CA ALA A 76 0.60 -15.89 10.04
C ALA A 76 1.73 -14.84 10.18
N ASN A 77 2.97 -15.30 10.04
CA ASN A 77 4.12 -14.42 9.79
C ASN A 77 4.20 -14.05 8.31
N LEU A 78 5.12 -13.13 7.95
CA LEU A 78 5.27 -12.67 6.56
C LEU A 78 5.50 -13.83 5.57
N GLU A 79 6.38 -14.79 5.86
CA GLU A 79 6.62 -15.94 4.96
C GLU A 79 5.35 -16.73 4.66
N LYS A 80 4.54 -16.99 5.70
CA LYS A 80 3.28 -17.69 5.54
C LYS A 80 2.27 -16.83 4.77
N LEU A 81 2.20 -15.52 5.02
CA LEU A 81 1.36 -14.60 4.26
C LEU A 81 1.74 -14.58 2.77
N LEU A 82 3.03 -14.53 2.44
CA LEU A 82 3.51 -14.59 1.06
C LEU A 82 3.14 -15.93 0.38
N SER A 83 3.22 -17.04 1.11
CA SER A 83 2.78 -18.35 0.58
C SER A 83 1.27 -18.38 0.27
N LEU A 84 0.45 -17.76 1.13
CA LEU A 84 -1.00 -17.65 0.92
C LEU A 84 -1.31 -16.70 -0.24
N PHE A 85 -0.54 -15.63 -0.39
CA PHE A 85 -0.66 -14.70 -1.52
C PHE A 85 -0.38 -15.41 -2.84
N HIS A 86 0.71 -16.16 -2.92
CA HIS A 86 1.02 -16.96 -4.11
C HIS A 86 -0.12 -17.92 -4.45
N HIS A 87 -0.56 -18.72 -3.47
CA HIS A 87 -1.60 -19.72 -3.68
C HIS A 87 -2.96 -19.12 -4.08
N HIS A 88 -3.43 -18.06 -3.42
CA HIS A 88 -4.80 -17.55 -3.62
C HIS A 88 -4.90 -16.38 -4.59
N VAL A 89 -3.84 -15.58 -4.75
CA VAL A 89 -3.88 -14.37 -5.59
C VAL A 89 -3.19 -14.62 -6.93
N LEU A 90 -2.05 -15.30 -6.95
CA LEU A 90 -1.30 -15.55 -8.19
C LEU A 90 -1.79 -16.79 -8.94
N ASP A 91 -2.01 -17.90 -8.24
CA ASP A 91 -2.54 -19.14 -8.84
C ASP A 91 -4.08 -19.13 -9.00
N GLU A 92 -4.73 -18.00 -8.70
CA GLU A 92 -6.18 -17.78 -8.82
C GLU A 92 -7.08 -18.81 -8.07
N HIS A 93 -6.57 -19.41 -6.98
CA HIS A 93 -7.40 -20.29 -6.17
C HIS A 93 -8.52 -19.52 -5.46
N LYS A 94 -9.74 -20.08 -5.52
CA LYS A 94 -10.94 -19.44 -4.98
C LYS A 94 -10.77 -19.11 -3.49
N ILE A 95 -10.96 -17.83 -3.18
CA ILE A 95 -10.98 -17.26 -1.84
C ILE A 95 -12.09 -16.20 -1.79
N SER A 96 -12.67 -15.92 -0.62
CA SER A 96 -13.61 -14.80 -0.53
C SER A 96 -12.92 -13.46 -0.77
N ALA A 97 -13.66 -12.47 -1.26
CA ALA A 97 -13.14 -11.11 -1.43
C ALA A 97 -12.63 -10.52 -0.11
N LEU A 98 -13.31 -10.82 1.01
CA LEU A 98 -12.92 -10.35 2.34
C LEU A 98 -11.61 -10.99 2.80
N ALA A 99 -11.43 -12.30 2.62
CA ALA A 99 -10.18 -12.97 2.99
C ALA A 99 -9.02 -12.51 2.10
N LYS A 100 -9.25 -12.21 0.81
CA LYS A 100 -8.24 -11.56 -0.05
C LYS A 100 -7.86 -10.17 0.47
N GLN A 101 -8.83 -9.35 0.87
CA GLN A 101 -8.57 -8.01 1.43
C GLN A 101 -7.76 -8.10 2.74
N ILE A 102 -8.13 -9.00 3.65
CA ILE A 102 -7.40 -9.21 4.92
C ILE A 102 -5.98 -9.71 4.65
N LEU A 103 -5.80 -10.62 3.69
CA LEU A 103 -4.46 -11.10 3.31
C LEU A 103 -3.56 -9.95 2.86
N ILE A 104 -4.05 -9.10 1.95
CA ILE A 104 -3.30 -7.94 1.45
C ILE A 104 -3.05 -6.91 2.57
N GLU A 105 -4.03 -6.69 3.45
CA GLU A 105 -3.88 -5.81 4.61
C GLU A 105 -2.74 -6.27 5.52
N TYR A 106 -2.71 -7.56 5.90
CA TYR A 106 -1.70 -8.09 6.81
C TYR A 106 -0.30 -8.14 6.17
N ILE A 107 -0.20 -8.42 4.87
CA ILE A 107 1.07 -8.27 4.14
C ILE A 107 1.53 -6.81 4.18
N SER A 108 0.61 -5.87 3.91
CA SER A 108 0.92 -4.44 3.92
C SER A 108 1.37 -3.98 5.31
N TYR A 109 0.73 -4.45 6.37
CA TYR A 109 1.12 -4.19 7.74
C TYR A 109 2.55 -4.70 8.03
N GLU A 110 2.86 -5.94 7.66
CA GLU A 110 4.20 -6.50 7.90
C GLU A 110 5.28 -5.72 7.15
N LEU A 111 5.01 -5.23 5.93
CA LEU A 111 5.94 -4.39 5.18
C LEU A 111 6.09 -2.97 5.77
N LEU A 112 5.00 -2.41 6.32
CA LEU A 112 4.99 -1.06 6.93
C LEU A 112 5.38 -1.06 8.42
N ARG A 113 5.63 -2.23 9.02
CA ARG A 113 5.90 -2.41 10.45
C ARG A 113 6.94 -1.45 11.07
N PRO A 114 8.03 -1.03 10.39
CA PRO A 114 8.96 -0.03 10.95
C PRO A 114 8.28 1.28 11.36
N LEU A 115 7.19 1.65 10.69
CA LEU A 115 6.44 2.86 10.97
C LEU A 115 5.66 2.79 12.30
N SER A 116 5.59 1.64 12.97
CA SER A 116 5.06 1.57 14.34
C SER A 116 5.81 2.50 15.31
N ALA A 117 7.07 2.84 15.01
CA ALA A 117 7.84 3.84 15.76
C ALA A 117 7.25 5.27 15.68
N ILE A 118 6.45 5.56 14.64
CA ILE A 118 5.79 6.85 14.41
C ILE A 118 4.27 6.74 14.44
N ASP A 119 3.76 5.80 15.26
CA ASP A 119 2.33 5.59 15.51
C ASP A 119 1.56 5.13 14.26
N LEU A 120 2.04 4.04 13.63
CA LEU A 120 1.31 3.37 12.55
C LEU A 120 -0.05 2.84 13.05
N GLN A 121 -1.12 3.39 12.51
CA GLN A 121 -2.50 3.04 12.86
C GLN A 121 -3.27 2.61 11.61
N LYS A 122 -4.16 1.63 11.80
CA LYS A 122 -5.09 1.21 10.75
C LYS A 122 -6.12 2.31 10.49
N GLY A 123 -6.41 2.58 9.23
CA GLY A 123 -7.45 3.53 8.85
C GLY A 123 -8.84 2.92 8.71
N ASP A 124 -9.78 3.75 8.26
CA ASP A 124 -11.20 3.36 8.14
C ASP A 124 -11.46 2.33 7.03
N SER A 125 -10.52 2.18 6.10
CA SER A 125 -10.56 1.19 5.02
C SER A 125 -9.45 0.15 5.16
N PHE A 126 -9.69 -1.06 4.66
CA PHE A 126 -8.71 -2.16 4.62
C PHE A 126 -7.37 -1.76 4.01
N ASN A 127 -7.40 -0.78 3.11
CA ASN A 127 -6.26 -0.40 2.30
C ASN A 127 -5.53 0.87 2.79
N ARG A 128 -5.87 1.41 3.97
CA ARG A 128 -5.33 2.68 4.46
C ARG A 128 -4.66 2.54 5.81
N TRP A 129 -3.51 3.20 5.94
CA TRP A 129 -2.74 3.33 7.17
C TRP A 129 -2.43 4.80 7.44
N TYR A 130 -2.40 5.18 8.70
CA TYR A 130 -2.08 6.51 9.19
C TYR A 130 -0.79 6.46 10.01
N THR A 131 0.00 7.51 9.93
CA THR A 131 1.13 7.76 10.83
C THR A 131 1.07 9.21 11.30
N LYS A 132 1.97 9.58 12.23
CA LYS A 132 2.13 10.98 12.64
C LYS A 132 2.50 11.92 11.47
N HIS A 133 3.23 11.43 10.48
CA HIS A 133 3.84 12.26 9.43
C HIS A 133 3.08 12.24 8.10
N PHE A 134 2.46 11.11 7.76
CA PHE A 134 1.79 10.87 6.49
C PHE A 134 0.75 9.74 6.56
N GLN A 135 -0.06 9.65 5.51
CA GLN A 135 -0.96 8.53 5.25
C GLN A 135 -0.39 7.65 4.15
N VAL A 136 -0.70 6.36 4.20
CA VAL A 136 -0.34 5.38 3.17
C VAL A 136 -1.60 4.66 2.73
N ILE A 137 -1.84 4.61 1.43
CA ILE A 137 -2.78 3.65 0.86
C ILE A 137 -2.03 2.58 0.09
N HIS A 138 -2.60 1.37 0.06
CA HIS A 138 -2.05 0.28 -0.74
C HIS A 138 -3.07 -0.27 -1.73
N ARG A 139 -2.58 -0.82 -2.84
CA ARG A 139 -3.41 -1.53 -3.83
C ARG A 139 -2.56 -2.52 -4.61
N LEU A 140 -3.22 -3.50 -5.21
CA LEU A 140 -2.60 -4.33 -6.23
C LEU A 140 -2.74 -3.65 -7.60
N ASP A 141 -1.69 -3.69 -8.41
CA ASP A 141 -1.79 -3.34 -9.83
C ASP A 141 -2.24 -4.54 -10.68
N GLU A 142 -2.26 -4.37 -12.00
CA GLU A 142 -2.66 -5.41 -12.96
C GLU A 142 -1.70 -6.61 -12.96
N GLN A 143 -0.47 -6.42 -12.49
CA GLN A 143 0.56 -7.45 -12.36
C GLN A 143 0.59 -8.08 -10.96
N ASN A 144 -0.39 -7.76 -10.09
CA ASN A 144 -0.45 -8.17 -8.69
C ASN A 144 0.75 -7.68 -7.84
N ARG A 145 1.42 -6.60 -8.25
CA ARG A 145 2.41 -5.92 -7.40
C ARG A 145 1.69 -5.04 -6.39
N LEU A 146 2.21 -5.01 -5.16
CA LEU A 146 1.65 -4.22 -4.08
C LEU A 146 2.22 -2.79 -4.13
N ILE A 147 1.38 -1.86 -4.57
CA ILE A 147 1.73 -0.44 -4.70
C ILE A 147 1.39 0.30 -3.40
N PHE A 148 2.34 1.07 -2.88
CA PHE A 148 2.12 2.02 -1.78
C PHE A 148 2.13 3.45 -2.30
N GLU A 149 1.07 4.18 -1.96
CA GLU A 149 0.91 5.59 -2.27
C GLU A 149 0.87 6.42 -0.99
N PHE A 150 1.59 7.52 -0.98
CA PHE A 150 1.85 8.33 0.21
C PHE A 150 1.23 9.71 0.07
N GLN A 151 0.66 10.20 1.16
CA GLN A 151 0.13 11.55 1.27
C GLN A 151 0.67 12.18 2.56
N LEU A 152 1.51 13.21 2.45
CA LEU A 152 2.02 13.91 3.62
C LEU A 152 0.92 14.79 4.23
N ASN A 153 0.96 14.91 5.56
CA ASN A 153 0.12 15.86 6.27
C ASN A 153 0.52 17.27 5.87
N VAL A 154 -0.40 18.07 5.33
CA VAL A 154 -0.12 19.45 4.90
C VAL A 154 -0.13 20.41 6.10
N LEU A 155 0.51 21.57 5.93
CA LEU A 155 0.53 22.62 6.97
C LEU A 155 -0.85 23.22 7.24
N ASN A 156 -1.66 23.36 6.19
CA ASN A 156 -3.01 23.92 6.27
C ASN A 156 -4.05 22.82 6.01
N PRO A 157 -4.87 22.42 7.00
CA PRO A 157 -5.91 21.40 6.85
C PRO A 157 -6.96 21.70 5.77
N SER A 158 -7.07 22.95 5.30
CA SER A 158 -7.98 23.30 4.19
C SER A 158 -7.44 22.89 2.81
N MET A 159 -6.17 22.48 2.73
CA MET A 159 -5.55 21.98 1.50
C MET A 159 -5.43 20.47 1.57
N ASN A 160 -5.56 19.80 0.42
CA ASN A 160 -5.38 18.35 0.31
C ASN A 160 -4.27 18.08 -0.69
N ALA A 161 -3.21 17.40 -0.26
CA ALA A 161 -2.24 16.81 -1.17
C ALA A 161 -2.84 15.56 -1.82
N ALA A 162 -2.44 15.21 -3.05
CA ALA A 162 -2.81 13.92 -3.64
C ALA A 162 -2.01 12.78 -2.98
N PHE A 163 -2.54 11.55 -3.06
CA PHE A 163 -1.72 10.36 -2.85
C PHE A 163 -0.78 10.19 -4.04
N ILE A 164 0.50 9.96 -3.73
CA ILE A 164 1.56 9.82 -4.72
C ILE A 164 2.12 8.40 -4.62
N PRO A 165 2.02 7.57 -5.67
CA PRO A 165 2.60 6.23 -5.67
C PRO A 165 4.13 6.34 -5.63
N LEU A 166 4.76 5.57 -4.75
CA LEU A 166 6.22 5.63 -4.56
C LEU A 166 6.91 4.27 -4.54
N LEU A 167 6.26 3.24 -4.01
CA LEU A 167 6.87 1.92 -3.87
C LEU A 167 5.97 0.89 -4.54
N ALA A 168 6.57 -0.03 -5.27
CA ALA A 168 5.92 -1.24 -5.76
C ALA A 168 6.69 -2.46 -5.28
N PHE A 169 6.02 -3.34 -4.53
CA PHE A 169 6.58 -4.60 -4.09
C PHE A 169 6.11 -5.71 -5.02
N ASP A 170 7.05 -6.34 -5.71
CA ASP A 170 6.82 -7.63 -6.33
C ASP A 170 7.04 -8.72 -5.27
N LEU A 171 5.93 -9.30 -4.80
CA LEU A 171 5.94 -10.30 -3.74
C LEU A 171 6.47 -11.66 -4.22
N LEU A 172 6.55 -11.89 -5.54
CA LEU A 172 7.04 -13.12 -6.15
C LEU A 172 8.55 -13.05 -6.39
N SER A 173 9.01 -12.03 -7.13
CA SER A 173 10.46 -11.84 -7.38
C SER A 173 11.20 -11.32 -6.16
N LYS A 174 10.48 -10.80 -5.15
CA LYS A 174 11.01 -10.11 -3.98
C LYS A 174 11.82 -8.87 -4.37
N GLU A 175 11.27 -8.09 -5.29
CA GLU A 175 11.87 -6.83 -5.72
C GLU A 175 11.01 -5.65 -5.25
N VAL A 176 11.68 -4.53 -5.00
CA VAL A 176 11.05 -3.24 -4.69
C VAL A 176 11.48 -2.24 -5.74
N GLU A 177 10.52 -1.83 -6.56
CA GLU A 177 10.66 -0.71 -7.48
C GLU A 177 10.29 0.60 -6.76
N ILE A 178 11.08 1.65 -7.00
CA ILE A 178 10.84 2.97 -6.45
C ILE A 178 10.53 3.94 -7.60
N PHE A 179 9.38 4.60 -7.53
CA PHE A 179 8.90 5.50 -8.58
C PHE A 179 9.53 6.90 -8.46
N ASP A 180 10.81 6.99 -8.80
CA ASP A 180 11.61 8.22 -8.72
C ASP A 180 11.02 9.42 -9.48
N HIS A 181 10.30 9.18 -10.57
CA HIS A 181 9.67 10.22 -11.37
C HIS A 181 8.60 11.03 -10.59
N HIS A 182 8.02 10.46 -9.54
CA HIS A 182 7.05 11.14 -8.69
C HIS A 182 7.69 12.08 -7.66
N MET A 183 9.03 12.12 -7.55
CA MET A 183 9.74 12.99 -6.63
C MET A 183 9.55 14.48 -6.88
N ALA A 184 9.42 14.83 -8.15
CA ALA A 184 9.06 16.17 -8.59
C ALA A 184 7.83 16.72 -7.85
N SER A 185 6.83 15.87 -7.59
CA SER A 185 5.60 16.26 -6.93
C SER A 185 5.85 16.74 -5.51
N PHE A 186 6.62 16.00 -4.70
CA PHE A 186 6.93 16.40 -3.33
C PHE A 186 7.75 17.70 -3.26
N ILE A 187 8.69 17.87 -4.20
CA ILE A 187 9.51 19.08 -4.30
C ILE A 187 8.63 20.29 -4.63
N ARG A 188 7.68 20.16 -5.55
CA ARG A 188 6.73 21.24 -5.88
C ARG A 188 5.82 21.61 -4.71
N LEU A 189 5.25 20.62 -4.03
CA LEU A 189 4.37 20.85 -2.88
C LEU A 189 5.11 21.60 -1.75
N TRP A 190 6.43 21.41 -1.61
CA TRP A 190 7.25 22.14 -0.66
C TRP A 190 7.72 23.50 -1.16
N TYR A 191 8.25 23.60 -2.37
CA TYR A 191 8.97 24.77 -2.86
C TYR A 191 8.10 25.76 -3.64
N GLU A 192 7.16 25.28 -4.46
CA GLU A 192 6.25 26.14 -5.23
C GLU A 192 4.98 26.43 -4.43
N ASP A 193 4.30 25.38 -3.96
CA ASP A 193 2.98 25.52 -3.35
C ASP A 193 3.06 25.88 -1.85
N HIS A 194 4.24 25.73 -1.24
CA HIS A 194 4.50 26.03 0.18
C HIS A 194 3.52 25.31 1.15
N ILE A 195 2.95 24.18 0.73
CA ILE A 195 1.98 23.42 1.54
C ILE A 195 2.66 22.41 2.47
N LEU A 196 3.90 22.04 2.14
CA LEU A 196 4.78 21.21 2.94
C LEU A 196 5.92 22.06 3.50
N SER A 197 6.42 21.70 4.68
CA SER A 197 7.64 22.27 5.24
C SER A 197 8.86 21.39 4.94
N ARG A 198 10.05 22.00 4.99
CA ARG A 198 11.33 21.29 4.91
C ARG A 198 11.43 20.15 5.93
N ASN A 199 10.97 20.39 7.16
CA ASN A 199 11.02 19.39 8.23
C ASN A 199 10.13 18.18 7.94
N GLN A 200 8.95 18.40 7.34
CA GLN A 200 8.06 17.30 6.95
C GLN A 200 8.68 16.44 5.85
N LEU A 201 9.33 17.04 4.84
CA LEU A 201 10.06 16.28 3.83
C LEU A 201 11.24 15.49 4.40
N ALA A 202 12.00 16.09 5.32
CA ALA A 202 13.13 15.41 5.96
C ALA A 202 12.69 14.21 6.81
N LEU A 203 11.62 14.36 7.59
CA LEU A 203 11.02 13.28 8.37
C LEU A 203 10.48 12.17 7.45
N PHE A 204 9.73 12.55 6.42
CA PHE A 204 9.23 11.60 5.43
C PHE A 204 10.36 10.81 4.76
N ASN A 205 11.43 11.49 4.35
CA ASN A 205 12.60 10.85 3.75
C ASN A 205 13.28 9.88 4.72
N HIS A 206 13.39 10.24 6.00
CA HIS A 206 13.91 9.35 7.02
C HIS A 206 13.07 8.07 7.15
N ASP A 207 11.75 8.23 7.29
CA ASP A 207 10.81 7.13 7.48
C ASP A 207 10.76 6.21 6.24
N LEU A 208 10.80 6.78 5.04
CA LEU A 208 10.88 6.03 3.79
C LEU A 208 12.15 5.18 3.74
N ASN A 209 13.30 5.75 4.11
CA ASN A 209 14.55 5.00 4.14
C ASN A 209 14.56 3.89 5.21
N GLN A 210 13.85 4.06 6.32
CA GLN A 210 13.63 2.97 7.28
C GLN A 210 12.82 1.83 6.67
N LEU A 211 11.79 2.13 5.86
CA LEU A 211 11.03 1.12 5.12
C LEU A 211 11.93 0.36 4.13
N LEU A 212 12.72 1.07 3.33
CA LEU A 212 13.61 0.45 2.35
C LEU A 212 14.68 -0.43 3.02
N PHE A 213 15.27 0.05 4.10
CA PHE A 213 16.23 -0.73 4.89
C PHE A 213 15.59 -1.99 5.48
N TYR A 214 14.35 -1.88 5.96
CA TYR A 214 13.61 -3.02 6.49
C TYR A 214 13.19 -4.02 5.40
N ALA A 215 12.79 -3.55 4.22
CA ALA A 215 12.51 -4.41 3.07
C ALA A 215 13.74 -5.26 2.71
N LYS A 216 14.94 -4.65 2.68
CA LYS A 216 16.22 -5.37 2.51
C LYS A 216 16.41 -6.45 3.58
N LYS A 217 16.08 -6.17 4.86
CA LYS A 217 16.14 -7.18 5.95
C LYS A 217 15.15 -8.33 5.77
N LEU A 218 13.99 -8.07 5.18
CA LEU A 218 13.00 -9.10 4.84
C LEU A 218 13.41 -9.95 3.62
N GLY A 219 14.57 -9.65 3.01
CA GLY A 219 15.09 -10.36 1.86
C GLY A 219 14.59 -9.85 0.51
N PHE A 220 14.04 -8.63 0.47
CA PHE A 220 13.73 -7.96 -0.79
C PHE A 220 14.98 -7.28 -1.37
N THR A 221 15.10 -7.32 -2.69
CA THR A 221 16.07 -6.53 -3.44
C THR A 221 15.46 -5.16 -3.75
N VAL A 222 16.10 -4.08 -3.30
CA VAL A 222 15.67 -2.70 -3.57
C VAL A 222 16.58 -2.16 -4.67
N GLU A 223 16.00 -1.71 -5.77
CA GLU A 223 16.75 -1.08 -6.86
C GLU A 223 17.40 0.23 -6.40
N GLN A 224 18.53 0.58 -7.03
CA GLN A 224 19.15 1.87 -6.77
C GLN A 224 18.20 2.99 -7.22
N SER A 225 17.90 3.91 -6.31
CA SER A 225 16.90 4.96 -6.51
C SER A 225 17.38 6.28 -5.94
N LEU A 226 16.83 7.36 -6.46
CA LEU A 226 17.01 8.71 -5.93
C LEU A 226 16.59 8.86 -4.46
N LEU A 227 15.71 7.99 -3.97
CA LEU A 227 15.17 8.04 -2.61
C LEU A 227 15.94 7.20 -1.59
N ASP A 228 16.72 6.22 -2.06
CA ASP A 228 17.50 5.33 -1.21
C ASP A 228 18.81 6.00 -0.78
N ASN A 229 18.95 6.25 0.51
CA ASN A 229 20.16 6.83 1.11
C ASN A 229 21.20 5.76 1.49
N ALA A 230 21.07 4.53 1.01
CA ALA A 230 22.10 3.51 1.21
C ALA A 230 23.38 3.77 0.38
N TYR A 231 23.27 4.55 -0.69
CA TYR A 231 24.33 4.78 -1.68
C TYR A 231 24.68 6.27 -1.81
N GLU A 232 25.81 6.53 -2.47
CA GLU A 232 26.19 7.87 -2.92
C GLU A 232 25.23 8.33 -4.02
N LEU A 233 24.85 9.62 -4.01
CA LEU A 233 23.96 10.24 -4.96
C LEU A 233 24.77 10.75 -6.15
N ILE A 234 24.71 10.03 -7.27
CA ILE A 234 25.30 10.45 -8.55
C ILE A 234 24.20 10.40 -9.61
N VAL A 235 23.72 11.57 -10.03
CA VAL A 235 22.47 11.67 -10.78
C VAL A 235 22.54 12.78 -11.82
N ASN A 236 21.86 12.54 -12.94
CA ASN A 236 21.73 13.51 -14.03
C ASN A 236 20.25 13.84 -14.24
N PHE A 237 19.93 15.12 -14.34
CA PHE A 237 18.59 15.62 -14.55
C PHE A 237 18.55 16.63 -15.69
N THR A 238 17.43 16.65 -16.39
CA THR A 238 17.02 17.81 -17.18
C THR A 238 15.97 18.57 -16.39
N SER A 239 16.06 19.90 -16.36
CA SER A 239 15.06 20.72 -15.70
C SER A 239 13.66 20.47 -16.30
N GLN A 240 12.61 20.60 -15.48
CA GLN A 240 11.24 20.39 -15.96
C GLN A 240 10.72 21.56 -16.80
N ARG A 241 11.28 22.74 -16.59
CA ARG A 241 10.95 23.99 -17.27
C ARG A 241 12.23 24.73 -17.63
N LYS A 242 12.06 25.77 -18.45
CA LYS A 242 13.14 26.70 -18.79
C LYS A 242 13.66 27.39 -17.55
N VAL A 243 14.98 27.58 -17.50
CA VAL A 243 15.69 28.26 -16.43
C VAL A 243 16.11 29.64 -16.95
N SER A 244 15.68 30.69 -16.27
CA SER A 244 16.06 32.06 -16.60
C SER A 244 17.43 32.43 -16.02
N GLU A 245 18.11 33.41 -16.62
CA GLU A 245 19.37 33.95 -16.09
C GLU A 245 19.21 34.48 -14.66
N LEU A 246 18.02 34.99 -14.31
CA LEU A 246 17.69 35.43 -12.95
C LEU A 246 17.82 34.33 -11.89
N ILE A 247 17.53 33.07 -12.25
CA ILE A 247 17.73 31.93 -11.34
C ILE A 247 19.22 31.71 -11.09
N ILE A 248 20.02 31.77 -12.15
CA ILE A 248 21.49 31.62 -12.06
C ILE A 248 22.08 32.72 -11.19
N ASP A 249 21.65 33.97 -11.40
CA ASP A 249 22.08 35.11 -10.59
C ASP A 249 21.74 34.93 -9.10
N ARG A 250 20.54 34.44 -8.78
CA ARG A 250 20.14 34.17 -7.39
C ARG A 250 20.97 33.07 -6.75
N ILE A 251 21.29 32.02 -7.50
CA ILE A 251 22.20 30.95 -7.04
C ILE A 251 23.58 31.54 -6.76
N PHE A 252 24.13 32.32 -7.69
CA PHE A 252 25.42 32.99 -7.52
C PHE A 252 25.46 33.88 -6.27
N ILE A 253 24.47 34.77 -6.10
CA ILE A 253 24.36 35.64 -4.92
C ILE A 253 24.32 34.81 -3.62
N LYS A 254 23.58 33.69 -3.63
CA LYS A 254 23.48 32.82 -2.46
C LYS A 254 24.81 32.16 -2.14
N LEU A 255 25.54 31.66 -3.13
CA LEU A 255 26.84 31.02 -2.95
C LEU A 255 27.86 32.02 -2.39
N MET A 256 27.89 33.25 -2.91
CA MET A 256 28.78 34.32 -2.40
C MET A 256 28.51 34.70 -0.94
N SER A 257 27.35 34.35 -0.39
CA SER A 257 27.01 34.59 1.03
C SER A 257 27.54 33.52 1.99
N VAL A 258 28.05 32.40 1.48
CA VAL A 258 28.49 31.23 2.26
C VAL A 258 29.96 30.93 1.91
N LYS A 259 30.84 30.92 2.92
CA LYS A 259 32.30 30.81 2.68
C LYS A 259 32.74 29.42 2.24
N GLU A 260 31.96 28.41 2.58
CA GLU A 260 32.24 27.00 2.35
C GLU A 260 31.87 26.57 0.92
N TYR A 261 31.18 27.42 0.16
CA TYR A 261 30.74 27.11 -1.20
C TYR A 261 31.58 27.86 -2.23
N ASP A 262 31.71 27.28 -3.42
CA ASP A 262 32.41 27.88 -4.56
C ASP A 262 31.55 27.80 -5.83
N PHE A 263 31.78 28.74 -6.75
CA PHE A 263 31.07 28.81 -8.03
C PHE A 263 32.05 29.13 -9.16
N GLU A 264 32.30 28.14 -10.01
CA GLU A 264 33.23 28.26 -11.13
C GLU A 264 32.50 28.14 -12.47
N LEU A 265 32.89 28.99 -13.42
CA LEU A 265 32.55 28.81 -14.83
C LEU A 265 33.62 27.91 -15.46
N VAL A 266 33.25 26.68 -15.83
CA VAL A 266 34.20 25.68 -16.33
C VAL A 266 34.37 25.77 -17.84
N GLU A 267 33.26 25.97 -18.57
CA GLU A 267 33.25 26.12 -20.04
C GLU A 267 32.26 27.22 -20.47
N GLN A 268 32.13 27.47 -21.79
CA GLN A 268 31.12 28.40 -22.31
C GLN A 268 29.72 27.87 -21.94
N GLN A 269 29.11 28.46 -20.91
CA GLN A 269 27.79 28.14 -20.36
C GLN A 269 27.69 26.87 -19.49
N ALA A 270 28.82 26.32 -19.02
CA ALA A 270 28.84 25.24 -18.03
C ALA A 270 29.38 25.76 -16.69
N PHE A 271 28.58 25.56 -15.64
CA PHE A 271 28.85 26.02 -14.28
C PHE A 271 29.10 24.82 -13.36
N GLU A 272 30.06 24.96 -12.45
CA GLU A 272 30.32 24.01 -11.36
C GLU A 272 30.14 24.72 -10.02
N ILE A 273 29.30 24.13 -9.16
CA ILE A 273 29.07 24.54 -7.79
C ILE A 273 29.78 23.53 -6.90
N LEU A 274 30.72 24.00 -6.09
CA LEU A 274 31.28 23.22 -4.99
C LEU A 274 30.52 23.56 -3.71
N LEU A 275 29.98 22.54 -3.05
CA LEU A 275 29.27 22.65 -1.79
C LEU A 275 30.16 22.15 -0.63
N ASP A 276 29.65 22.25 0.58
CA ASP A 276 30.27 21.64 1.75
C ASP A 276 30.44 20.13 1.58
N HIS A 277 31.44 19.59 2.27
CA HIS A 277 31.81 18.18 2.19
C HIS A 277 32.20 17.71 0.77
N GLN A 278 32.67 18.62 -0.08
CA GLN A 278 33.14 18.34 -1.45
C GLN A 278 32.04 17.83 -2.40
N GLN A 279 30.78 18.03 -2.05
CA GLN A 279 29.65 17.73 -2.93
C GLN A 279 29.66 18.71 -4.11
N LYS A 280 29.23 18.24 -5.29
CA LYS A 280 29.31 19.01 -6.53
C LYS A 280 28.00 19.04 -7.27
N VAL A 281 27.70 20.19 -7.85
CA VAL A 281 26.60 20.34 -8.81
C VAL A 281 27.15 20.99 -10.06
N LYS A 282 27.08 20.29 -11.17
CA LYS A 282 27.43 20.83 -12.48
C LYS A 282 26.16 21.09 -13.25
N PHE A 283 26.08 22.21 -13.96
CA PHE A 283 24.97 22.42 -14.86
C PHE A 283 25.33 23.28 -16.06
N TYR A 284 24.63 23.07 -17.16
CA TYR A 284 24.68 23.95 -18.33
C TYR A 284 23.27 24.18 -18.87
N LEU A 285 23.07 25.30 -19.56
CA LEU A 285 21.82 25.56 -20.27
C LEU A 285 21.94 25.07 -21.71
N ASP A 286 20.95 24.31 -22.16
CA ASP A 286 20.85 23.96 -23.58
C ASP A 286 20.31 25.12 -24.44
N GLU A 287 20.23 24.92 -25.76
CA GLU A 287 19.73 25.91 -26.71
C GLU A 287 18.28 26.36 -26.43
N ASN A 288 17.51 25.53 -25.72
CA ASN A 288 16.12 25.79 -25.35
C ASN A 288 15.97 26.33 -23.92
N GLN A 289 17.08 26.66 -23.25
CA GLN A 289 17.16 27.12 -21.86
C GLN A 289 16.72 26.08 -20.82
N PHE A 290 16.79 24.79 -21.14
CA PHE A 290 16.66 23.75 -20.13
C PHE A 290 18.02 23.48 -19.48
N ALA A 291 18.04 23.38 -18.16
CA ALA A 291 19.26 23.07 -17.42
C ALA A 291 19.50 21.57 -17.45
N GLN A 292 20.69 21.18 -17.89
CA GLN A 292 21.22 19.83 -17.73
C GLN A 292 22.09 19.83 -16.48
N ILE A 293 21.71 19.05 -15.48
CA ILE A 293 22.22 19.14 -14.11
C ILE A 293 22.80 17.78 -13.71
N THR A 294 24.03 17.76 -13.24
CA THR A 294 24.66 16.61 -12.60
C THR A 294 24.86 16.92 -11.12
N ILE A 295 24.36 16.06 -10.25
CA ILE A 295 24.59 16.14 -8.80
C ILE A 295 25.48 14.96 -8.41
N ASP A 296 26.52 15.26 -7.64
CA ASP A 296 27.44 14.29 -7.06
C ASP A 296 27.59 14.59 -5.56
N SER A 297 27.08 13.70 -4.71
CA SER A 297 27.20 13.84 -3.25
C SER A 297 28.57 13.40 -2.70
N ALA A 298 29.55 13.19 -3.57
CA ALA A 298 30.84 12.63 -3.23
C ALA A 298 30.65 11.33 -2.42
N GLN A 299 31.23 11.26 -1.22
CA GLN A 299 31.11 10.08 -0.34
C GLN A 299 29.89 10.12 0.60
N GLN A 300 29.05 11.16 0.52
CA GLN A 300 27.88 11.29 1.38
C GLN A 300 26.75 10.40 0.87
N ARG A 301 26.18 9.61 1.77
CA ARG A 301 25.03 8.74 1.47
C ARG A 301 23.73 9.48 1.71
N ARG A 302 23.10 9.96 0.65
CA ARG A 302 21.96 10.87 0.71
C ARG A 302 20.97 10.57 -0.40
N SER A 303 19.69 10.78 -0.12
CA SER A 303 18.67 10.82 -1.15
C SER A 303 18.61 12.21 -1.79
N ILE A 304 17.97 12.30 -2.96
CA ILE A 304 17.72 13.58 -3.62
C ILE A 304 16.91 14.54 -2.74
N LEU A 305 15.99 14.03 -1.91
CA LEU A 305 15.24 14.85 -0.96
C LEU A 305 16.14 15.46 0.11
N ASP A 306 17.02 14.67 0.71
CA ASP A 306 17.95 15.17 1.73
C ASP A 306 18.92 16.20 1.12
N PHE A 307 19.39 15.95 -0.10
CA PHE A 307 20.23 16.88 -0.84
C PHE A 307 19.51 18.21 -1.10
N LEU A 308 18.32 18.19 -1.72
CA LEU A 308 17.59 19.41 -2.07
C LEU A 308 17.07 20.17 -0.85
N THR A 309 16.69 19.48 0.21
CA THR A 309 16.33 20.15 1.47
C THR A 309 17.55 20.76 2.16
N SER A 310 18.75 20.21 1.99
CA SER A 310 20.01 20.82 2.46
C SER A 310 20.42 22.03 1.63
N TYR A 311 20.14 22.03 0.32
CA TYR A 311 20.45 23.11 -0.61
C TYR A 311 19.19 23.66 -1.34
N PRO A 312 18.23 24.29 -0.63
CA PRO A 312 16.97 24.73 -1.24
C PRO A 312 17.12 25.72 -2.39
N PHE A 313 18.22 26.48 -2.42
CA PHE A 313 18.50 27.45 -3.47
C PHE A 313 18.78 26.80 -4.84
N LEU A 314 19.05 25.49 -4.88
CA LEU A 314 19.22 24.72 -6.11
C LEU A 314 17.88 24.24 -6.68
N VAL A 315 16.81 24.20 -5.90
CA VAL A 315 15.50 23.67 -6.35
C VAL A 315 14.98 24.38 -7.61
N PRO A 316 15.05 25.72 -7.76
CA PRO A 316 14.66 26.41 -8.98
C PRO A 316 15.35 25.90 -10.24
N LEU A 317 16.57 25.38 -10.12
CA LEU A 317 17.31 24.82 -11.25
C LEU A 317 16.64 23.54 -11.78
N LEU A 318 16.07 22.71 -10.90
CA LEU A 318 15.42 21.46 -11.26
C LEU A 318 13.99 21.65 -11.78
N ILE A 319 13.19 22.48 -11.09
CA ILE A 319 11.76 22.64 -11.43
C ILE A 319 11.49 23.79 -12.41
N GLY A 320 12.42 24.75 -12.48
CA GLY A 320 12.25 26.04 -13.16
C GLY A 320 11.19 26.92 -12.48
N SER A 321 11.50 28.20 -12.30
CA SER A 321 10.54 29.21 -11.82
C SER A 321 10.44 30.34 -12.84
N GLU A 322 9.26 30.94 -12.98
CA GLU A 322 9.10 32.21 -13.70
C GLU A 322 9.89 33.35 -13.03
#